data_AF-A0A7Y2YTS3-F1
#
_entry.id   AF-A0A7Y2YTS3-F1
#
_cell.length_a   1.000
_cell.length_b   1.000
_cell.length_c   1.000
_cell.angle_alpha   90.00
_cell.angle_beta   90.00
_cell.angle_gamma   90.00
#
_symmetry.space_group_name_H-M   'P 1'
#
loop_
_entity.id
_entity.type
_entity.pdbx_description
1 polymer ?
#
loop_
_entity_poly.entity_id
_entity_poly.type
_entity_poly.pdbx_seq_one_letter_code
_entity_poly.pdbx_strand_id
1 'polypeptide(L)'
;MSDGQGHVTKELFAFLSDLADNNDRDWFQANRSRYEDAVREPLRAFIRDVETPLESISPHIVADDRKSGGSLFRIHRDTRFSKDKSPYKTWAALQFRHEAGKDAHAPGFYLHLEPGNIFMGGGCWHPAREALE
;
A
#
# COMPACT_ATOMS: atom_id res chain seq x y z
N MET A 1 -14.43 -18.94 -2.88
CA MET A 1 -15.37 -17.83 -3.08
C MET A 1 -15.32 -17.04 -1.79
N SER A 2 -14.58 -15.93 -1.74
CA SER A 2 -14.61 -15.05 -0.58
C SER A 2 -16.04 -14.54 -0.44
N ASP A 3 -16.62 -14.64 0.76
CA ASP A 3 -17.83 -13.92 1.10
C ASP A 3 -17.65 -12.46 0.65
N GLY A 4 -18.68 -11.86 0.04
CA GLY A 4 -18.65 -10.59 -0.69
C GLY A 4 -18.34 -9.33 0.15
N GLN A 5 -17.56 -9.46 1.22
CA GLN A 5 -17.05 -8.37 2.02
C GLN A 5 -15.72 -7.88 1.43
N GLY A 6 -15.71 -6.64 0.94
CA GLY A 6 -14.51 -6.04 0.38
C GLY A 6 -13.40 -5.85 1.42
N HIS A 7 -12.15 -5.98 0.98
CA HIS A 7 -10.95 -5.83 1.82
C HIS A 7 -10.68 -4.39 2.29
N VAL A 8 -11.23 -3.40 1.58
CA VAL A 8 -11.15 -1.98 1.94
C VAL A 8 -12.46 -1.61 2.65
N THR A 9 -12.38 -1.50 3.97
CA THR A 9 -13.56 -1.32 4.83
C THR A 9 -13.65 0.09 5.40
N LYS A 10 -14.78 0.41 6.06
CA LYS A 10 -14.95 1.70 6.75
C LYS A 10 -13.99 1.80 7.94
N GLU A 11 -13.71 0.69 8.60
CA GLU A 11 -12.83 0.59 9.76
C GLU A 11 -11.38 0.95 9.41
N LEU A 12 -10.94 0.62 8.18
CA LEU A 12 -9.65 1.08 7.65
C LEU A 12 -9.57 2.60 7.67
N PHE A 13 -10.56 3.28 7.10
CA PHE A 13 -10.57 4.75 7.03
C PHE A 13 -10.80 5.39 8.41
N ALA A 14 -11.63 4.79 9.27
CA ALA A 14 -11.79 5.23 10.65
C ALA A 14 -10.46 5.20 11.42
N PHE A 15 -9.69 4.11 11.30
CA PHE A 15 -8.36 4.03 11.90
C PHE A 15 -7.41 5.11 11.37
N LEU A 16 -7.39 5.35 10.05
CA LEU A 16 -6.52 6.35 9.45
C LEU A 16 -6.89 7.78 9.88
N SER A 17 -8.18 8.08 10.04
CA SER A 17 -8.66 9.36 10.60
C SER A 17 -8.25 9.51 12.06
N ASP A 18 -8.48 8.50 12.90
CA ASP A 18 -8.07 8.55 14.31
C ASP A 18 -6.55 8.72 14.46
N LEU A 19 -5.77 8.05 13.59
CA LEU A 19 -4.32 8.18 13.56
C LEU A 19 -3.87 9.59 13.15
N ALA A 20 -4.62 10.28 12.29
CA ALA A 20 -4.33 11.66 11.93
C ALA A 20 -4.45 12.59 13.15
N ASP A 21 -5.47 12.37 13.98
CA ASP A 21 -5.70 13.15 15.20
C ASP A 21 -4.73 12.77 16.34
N ASN A 22 -4.15 11.56 16.32
CA ASN A 22 -3.32 11.01 17.40
C ASN A 22 -2.00 10.41 16.88
N ASN A 23 -1.28 11.16 16.03
CA ASN A 23 -0.09 10.65 15.34
C ASN A 23 1.16 10.65 16.22
N ASP A 24 1.15 9.83 17.26
CA ASP A 24 2.27 9.58 18.16
C ASP A 24 2.48 8.09 18.43
N ARG A 25 3.65 7.75 18.99
CA ARG A 25 4.07 6.36 19.17
C ARG A 25 3.26 5.63 20.23
N ASP A 26 2.88 6.31 21.30
CA ASP A 26 2.21 5.67 22.44
C ASP A 26 0.78 5.32 22.06
N TRP A 27 0.09 6.25 21.41
CA TRP A 27 -1.24 5.99 20.84
C TRP A 27 -1.18 4.85 19.82
N PHE A 28 -0.20 4.84 18.91
CA PHE A 28 -0.08 3.77 17.93
C PHE A 28 0.18 2.40 18.58
N GLN A 29 1.04 2.31 19.60
CA GLN A 29 1.26 1.04 20.29
C GLN A 29 0.00 0.55 20.99
N ALA A 30 -0.76 1.44 21.63
CA ALA A 30 -2.03 1.09 22.26
C ALA A 30 -3.09 0.62 21.24
N ASN A 31 -3.04 1.13 20.01
CA ASN A 31 -3.99 0.82 18.94
C ASN A 31 -3.44 -0.17 17.89
N ARG A 32 -2.31 -0.83 18.18
CA ARG A 32 -1.60 -1.68 17.23
C ARG A 32 -2.44 -2.86 16.73
N SER A 33 -3.24 -3.48 17.60
CA SER A 33 -4.16 -4.55 17.17
C SER A 33 -5.15 -4.01 16.15
N ARG A 34 -5.74 -2.83 16.41
CA ARG A 34 -6.70 -2.20 15.49
C ARG A 34 -6.08 -1.91 14.13
N TYR A 35 -4.81 -1.51 14.08
CA TYR A 35 -4.07 -1.39 12.83
C TYR A 35 -3.92 -2.73 12.10
N GLU A 36 -3.50 -3.80 12.80
CA GLU A 36 -3.34 -5.11 12.18
C GLU A 36 -4.68 -5.63 11.63
N ASP A 37 -5.76 -5.50 12.41
CA ASP A 37 -7.08 -6.05 12.10
C ASP A 37 -7.84 -5.25 11.03
N ALA A 38 -7.80 -3.92 11.10
CA ALA A 38 -8.58 -3.05 10.21
C ALA A 38 -7.82 -2.60 8.95
N VAL A 39 -6.49 -2.60 8.98
CA VAL A 39 -5.68 -2.08 7.87
C VAL A 39 -4.77 -3.15 7.30
N ARG A 40 -3.90 -3.75 8.11
CA ARG A 40 -2.81 -4.57 7.59
C ARG A 40 -3.30 -5.88 7.01
N GLU A 41 -4.02 -6.68 7.79
CA GLU A 41 -4.46 -8.01 7.35
C GLU A 41 -5.48 -7.98 6.21
N PRO A 42 -6.48 -7.07 6.21
CA PRO A 42 -7.38 -6.92 5.06
C PRO A 42 -6.64 -6.54 3.78
N LEU A 43 -5.69 -5.59 3.84
CA LEU A 43 -4.92 -5.23 2.64
C LEU A 43 -3.97 -6.34 2.19
N ARG A 44 -3.46 -7.18 3.10
CA ARG A 44 -2.73 -8.39 2.72
C ARG A 44 -3.63 -9.43 2.06
N ALA A 45 -4.86 -9.59 2.54
CA ALA A 45 -5.86 -10.43 1.89
C ALA A 45 -6.18 -9.92 0.49
N PHE A 46 -6.35 -8.60 0.33
CA PHE A 46 -6.48 -7.98 -0.98
C PHE A 46 -5.31 -8.32 -1.90
N ILE A 47 -4.06 -8.19 -1.43
CA ILE A 47 -2.86 -8.52 -2.22
C ILE A 47 -2.92 -9.97 -2.73
N ARG A 48 -3.29 -10.93 -1.88
CA ARG A 48 -3.43 -12.34 -2.26
C ARG A 48 -4.53 -12.54 -3.31
N ASP A 49 -5.67 -11.87 -3.14
CA ASP A 49 -6.81 -12.02 -4.06
C ASP A 49 -6.57 -11.37 -5.43
N VAL A 50 -5.70 -10.35 -5.51
CA VAL A 50 -5.36 -9.70 -6.78
C VAL A 50 -4.16 -10.33 -7.49
N GLU A 51 -3.48 -11.31 -6.90
CA GLU A 51 -2.35 -12.00 -7.50
C GLU A 51 -2.72 -12.61 -8.86
N THR A 52 -3.71 -13.52 -8.90
CA THR A 52 -4.15 -14.16 -10.16
C THR A 52 -4.70 -13.15 -11.19
N PRO A 53 -5.54 -12.16 -10.82
CA PRO A 53 -5.91 -11.09 -11.73
C PRO A 53 -4.72 -10.31 -12.29
N LEU A 54 -3.71 -9.99 -11.48
CA LEU A 54 -2.51 -9.28 -11.94
C LEU A 54 -1.66 -10.11 -12.89
N GLU A 55 -1.50 -11.41 -12.63
CA GLU A 55 -0.80 -12.34 -13.53
C GLU A 55 -1.45 -12.36 -14.93
N SER A 56 -2.78 -12.24 -15.01
CA SER A 56 -3.50 -12.16 -16.28
C SER A 56 -3.23 -10.88 -17.07
N ILE A 57 -2.83 -9.80 -16.40
CA ILE A 57 -2.39 -8.54 -17.03
C ILE A 57 -0.93 -8.68 -17.48
N SER A 58 -0.09 -9.20 -16.59
CA SER A 58 1.30 -9.52 -16.90
C SER A 58 1.86 -10.50 -15.86
N PRO A 59 2.50 -11.61 -16.29
CA PRO A 59 3.12 -12.56 -15.37
C PRO A 59 4.34 -11.96 -14.62
N HIS A 60 4.82 -10.80 -15.05
CA HIS A 60 5.99 -10.15 -14.46
C HIS A 60 5.62 -9.16 -13.35
N ILE A 61 4.35 -8.85 -13.13
CA ILE A 61 3.91 -7.96 -12.05
C ILE A 61 3.70 -8.76 -10.77
N VAL A 62 4.43 -8.40 -9.73
CA VAL A 62 4.49 -9.16 -8.48
C VAL A 62 3.50 -8.61 -7.45
N ALA A 63 2.61 -9.48 -6.98
CA ALA A 63 1.82 -9.30 -5.77
C ALA A 63 2.49 -10.05 -4.62
N ASP A 64 2.92 -9.32 -3.59
CA ASP A 64 3.69 -9.89 -2.48
C ASP A 64 3.07 -9.46 -1.14
N ASP A 65 2.42 -10.41 -0.46
CA ASP A 65 1.69 -10.13 0.78
C ASP A 65 2.60 -10.08 2.02
N ARG A 66 3.93 -10.15 1.88
CA ARG A 66 4.85 -10.08 3.01
C ARG A 66 4.62 -8.81 3.83
N LYS A 67 4.58 -9.00 5.15
CA LYS A 67 4.41 -7.92 6.14
C LYS A 67 5.46 -6.81 6.01
N SER A 68 6.66 -7.10 5.53
CA SER A 68 7.73 -6.13 5.32
C SER A 68 8.41 -6.38 3.99
N GLY A 69 8.56 -5.31 3.19
CA GLY A 69 9.22 -5.38 1.89
C GLY A 69 8.38 -5.95 0.74
N GLY A 70 7.13 -6.33 0.98
CA GLY A 70 6.17 -6.73 -0.05
C GLY A 70 5.43 -5.54 -0.70
N SER A 71 4.26 -5.82 -1.25
CA SER A 71 3.39 -4.87 -1.93
C SER A 71 2.76 -3.83 -1.02
N LEU A 72 2.57 -4.14 0.27
CA LEU A 72 2.02 -3.18 1.24
C LEU A 72 3.10 -2.20 1.73
N PHE A 73 2.84 -0.90 1.62
CA PHE A 73 3.74 0.11 2.16
C PHE A 73 3.83 0.06 3.69
N ARG A 74 5.02 0.35 4.21
CA ARG A 74 5.24 0.56 5.65
C ARG A 74 4.40 1.75 6.12
N ILE A 75 3.69 1.60 7.24
CA ILE A 75 2.96 2.72 7.88
C ILE A 75 3.88 3.83 8.40
N HIS A 76 5.13 3.50 8.76
CA HIS A 76 6.09 4.49 9.24
C HIS A 76 6.44 5.51 8.16
N ARG A 77 6.43 6.79 8.53
CA ARG A 77 6.88 7.89 7.69
C ARG A 77 8.40 7.98 7.72
N ASP A 78 9.00 8.27 6.57
CA ASP A 78 10.41 8.68 6.52
C ASP A 78 10.48 10.18 6.77
N THR A 79 11.02 10.57 7.92
CA THR A 79 11.01 11.96 8.39
C THR A 79 12.36 12.67 8.24
N ARG A 80 13.39 12.00 7.69
CA ARG A 80 14.77 12.54 7.60
C ARG A 80 14.82 13.89 6.91
N PHE A 81 14.11 14.03 5.80
CA PHE A 81 14.08 15.25 4.98
C PHE A 81 12.71 15.96 4.98
N SER A 82 11.73 15.45 5.72
CA SER A 82 10.38 16.01 5.79
C SER A 82 10.30 17.13 6.84
N LYS A 83 9.53 18.19 6.56
CA LYS A 83 9.14 19.20 7.57
C LYS A 83 8.15 18.62 8.57
N ASP A 84 7.25 17.76 8.09
CA ASP A 84 6.36 16.97 8.93
C ASP A 84 7.15 15.83 9.60
N LYS A 85 7.19 15.84 10.93
CA LYS A 85 7.91 14.86 11.77
C LYS A 85 6.99 13.80 12.39
N SER A 86 5.74 13.74 11.96
CA SER A 86 4.82 12.68 12.39
C SER A 86 5.43 11.29 12.12
N PRO A 87 5.36 10.35 13.09
CA PRO A 87 5.98 9.02 12.96
C PRO A 87 5.27 8.12 11.94
N TYR A 88 3.98 8.35 11.68
CA TYR A 88 3.16 7.47 10.86
C TYR A 88 2.50 8.21 9.69
N LYS A 89 2.23 7.47 8.62
CA LYS A 89 1.41 7.91 7.49
C LYS A 89 -0.06 7.78 7.87
N THR A 90 -0.85 8.78 7.49
CA THR A 90 -2.32 8.83 7.65
C THR A 90 -3.05 8.23 6.44
N TRP A 91 -2.33 7.44 5.65
CA TRP A 91 -2.79 6.76 4.45
C TRP A 91 -2.15 5.37 4.36
N ALA A 92 -2.84 4.46 3.69
CA ALA A 92 -2.30 3.17 3.29
C ALA A 92 -2.07 3.15 1.78
N ALA A 93 -1.12 2.36 1.32
CA ALA A 93 -0.90 2.19 -0.11
C ALA A 93 -0.33 0.83 -0.45
N LEU A 94 -0.60 0.40 -1.68
CA LEU A 94 -0.07 -0.82 -2.29
C LEU A 94 0.78 -0.46 -3.50
N GLN A 95 1.83 -1.23 -3.75
CA GLN A 95 2.61 -1.22 -4.98
C GLN A 95 2.69 -2.64 -5.54
N PHE A 96 2.47 -2.77 -6.84
CA PHE A 96 2.69 -4.00 -7.59
C PHE A 96 3.77 -3.71 -8.63
N ARG A 97 4.97 -4.25 -8.39
CA ARG A 97 6.16 -3.92 -9.18
C ARG A 97 6.46 -5.02 -10.17
N HIS A 98 7.05 -4.66 -11.29
CA HIS A 98 7.67 -5.64 -12.18
C HIS A 98 8.82 -6.39 -11.49
N GLU A 99 8.94 -7.69 -11.69
CA GLU A 99 9.94 -8.57 -11.05
C GLU A 99 11.39 -8.09 -11.27
N ALA A 100 11.65 -7.49 -12.43
CA ALA A 100 12.96 -6.97 -12.81
C ALA A 100 13.40 -5.71 -12.01
N GLY A 101 12.59 -5.16 -11.11
CA GLY A 101 12.93 -3.89 -10.47
C GLY A 101 12.39 -3.65 -9.07
N LYS A 102 13.35 -3.39 -8.16
CA LYS A 102 13.14 -2.46 -7.02
C LYS A 102 13.36 -0.99 -7.42
N ASP A 103 13.82 -0.75 -8.64
CA ASP A 103 14.23 0.56 -9.15
C ASP A 103 13.07 1.31 -9.82
N ALA A 104 13.16 2.64 -9.93
CA ALA A 104 12.06 3.48 -10.44
C ALA A 104 11.73 3.22 -11.92
N HIS A 105 12.63 2.59 -12.66
CA HIS A 105 12.56 2.41 -14.11
C HIS A 105 11.79 1.17 -14.58
N ALA A 106 11.22 0.41 -13.65
CA ALA A 106 10.38 -0.75 -13.98
C ALA A 106 8.90 -0.37 -13.88
N PRO A 107 8.03 -0.90 -14.78
CA PRO A 107 6.61 -0.60 -14.72
C PRO A 107 6.00 -1.13 -13.42
N GLY A 108 4.96 -0.45 -12.94
CA GLY A 108 4.21 -0.92 -11.79
C GLY A 108 2.88 -0.22 -11.61
N PHE A 109 2.08 -0.76 -10.70
CA PHE A 109 0.81 -0.19 -10.27
C PHE A 109 0.91 0.30 -8.84
N TYR A 110 0.16 1.35 -8.54
CA TYR A 110 0.06 1.97 -7.24
C TYR A 110 -1.41 2.17 -6.88
N LEU A 111 -1.79 1.82 -5.66
CA LEU A 111 -3.10 2.11 -5.08
C LEU A 111 -2.91 2.94 -3.82
N HIS A 112 -3.59 4.08 -3.74
CA HIS A 112 -3.61 4.98 -2.60
C HIS A 112 -4.96 4.93 -1.88
N LEU A 113 -4.91 4.82 -0.55
CA LEU A 113 -6.09 4.79 0.31
C LEU A 113 -5.90 5.80 1.45
N GLU A 114 -6.58 6.94 1.34
CA GLU A 114 -6.61 8.01 2.34
C GLU A 114 -8.05 8.49 2.53
N PRO A 115 -8.49 8.84 3.75
CA PRO A 115 -9.80 9.46 3.95
C PRO A 115 -9.99 10.68 3.04
N GLY A 116 -10.98 10.63 2.15
CA GLY A 116 -11.28 11.70 1.19
C GLY A 116 -10.39 11.75 -0.05
N ASN A 117 -9.41 10.85 -0.19
CA ASN A 117 -8.49 10.81 -1.33
C ASN A 117 -8.10 9.37 -1.68
N ILE A 118 -8.74 8.81 -2.70
CA ILE A 118 -8.47 7.45 -3.19
C ILE A 118 -8.15 7.56 -4.68
N PHE A 119 -6.99 7.04 -5.07
CA PHE A 119 -6.59 6.99 -6.47
C PHE A 119 -5.70 5.79 -6.74
N MET A 120 -5.64 5.41 -8.01
CA MET A 120 -4.69 4.42 -8.50
C MET A 120 -3.93 4.99 -9.69
N GLY A 121 -2.70 4.53 -9.88
CA GLY A 121 -1.86 4.91 -11.00
C GLY A 121 -1.06 3.71 -11.48
N GLY A 122 -0.65 3.74 -12.74
CA GLY A 122 0.26 2.75 -13.31
C GLY A 122 1.17 3.41 -14.33
N GLY A 123 2.38 2.89 -14.46
CA GLY A 123 3.33 3.41 -15.44
C GLY A 123 4.76 3.01 -15.16
N CYS A 124 5.66 3.55 -15.98
CA CYS A 124 7.11 3.39 -15.88
C CYS A 124 7.76 4.78 -15.83
N TRP A 125 8.68 5.00 -14.89
CA TRP A 125 9.39 6.27 -14.77
C TRP A 125 10.72 6.20 -15.55
N HIS A 126 10.90 7.06 -16.55
CA HIS A 126 12.05 7.00 -17.48
C HIS A 126 12.24 5.59 -18.09
N PRO A 127 11.30 5.13 -18.96
CA PRO A 127 11.50 3.90 -19.70
C PRO A 127 12.77 4.00 -20.56
N ALA A 128 13.46 2.86 -20.71
CA ALA A 128 14.60 2.76 -21.62
C ALA A 128 14.16 3.08 -23.05
N ARG A 129 15.08 3.60 -23.86
CA ARG A 129 14.77 4.00 -25.25
C ARG A 129 14.16 2.83 -26.03
N GLU A 130 14.70 1.63 -25.82
CA GLU A 130 14.30 0.39 -26.50
C GLU A 130 12.84 0.01 -26.20
N ALA A 131 12.26 0.49 -25.09
CA ALA A 131 10.87 0.24 -24.73
C ALA A 131 9.90 1.28 -25.31
N LEU A 132 10.40 2.29 -26.03
CA LEU A 132 9.62 3.38 -26.62
C LEU A 132 9.58 3.34 -28.16
N GLU A 133 10.31 2.43 -28.79
CA GLU A 133 10.31 2.18 -30.24
C GLU A 133 9.32 1.06 -30.60
#